data_AF-A0A7J3VEM3-F1
#
_entry.id   AF-A0A7J3VEM3-F1
#
_cell.length_a   1.000
_cell.length_b   1.000
_cell.length_c   1.000
_cell.angle_alpha   90.00
_cell.angle_beta   90.00
_cell.angle_gamma   90.00
#
_symmetry.space_group_name_H-M   'P 1'
#
loop_
_entity.id
_entity.type
_entity.pdbx_description
1 polymer ?
#
loop_
_entity_poly.entity_id
_entity_poly.type
_entity_poly.pdbx_seq_one_letter_code
_entity_poly.pdbx_strand_id
1 'polypeptide(L)'
;MTDSKTGKIRDEVLDEKVLSAIIEVKTKLERIPEYLQTLEDIQTELDTVFSVGVASKCLSDGSVPHQQWVEKAGYKLSLNGKTNLGLGRPLFKEETA
;
A
#
# COMPACT_ATOMS: atom_id res chain seq x y z
N MET A 1 5.46 9.76 -19.11
CA MET A 1 4.70 11.02 -19.18
C MET A 1 5.42 11.94 -20.15
N THR A 2 4.70 12.52 -21.11
CA THR A 2 5.28 13.33 -22.20
C THR A 2 5.53 14.77 -21.74
N ASP A 3 4.74 15.26 -20.77
CA ASP A 3 4.96 16.52 -20.08
C ASP A 3 4.51 16.39 -18.61
N SER A 4 5.45 16.49 -17.68
CA SER A 4 5.20 16.38 -16.24
C SER A 4 4.58 17.63 -15.62
N LYS A 5 4.69 18.80 -16.27
CA LYS A 5 4.12 20.05 -15.79
C LYS A 5 2.61 20.09 -16.04
N THR A 6 2.18 19.60 -17.19
CA THR A 6 0.76 19.53 -17.58
C THR A 6 0.11 18.21 -17.21
N GLY A 7 0.90 17.17 -16.91
CA GLY A 7 0.41 15.81 -16.71
C GLY A 7 0.11 15.06 -18.01
N LYS A 8 0.51 15.59 -19.19
CA LYS A 8 0.27 14.94 -20.48
C LYS A 8 0.97 13.58 -20.52
N ILE A 9 0.20 12.51 -20.70
CA ILE A 9 0.70 11.15 -20.90
C ILE A 9 1.01 10.89 -22.39
N ARG A 10 1.57 9.71 -22.72
CA ARG A 10 1.93 9.39 -24.11
C ARG A 10 0.65 9.11 -24.89
N ASP A 11 0.54 9.67 -26.10
CA ASP A 11 -0.70 9.54 -26.90
C ASP A 11 -0.98 8.06 -27.23
N GLU A 12 0.07 7.23 -27.35
CA GLU A 12 -0.02 5.77 -27.59
C GLU A 12 -0.68 4.96 -26.46
N VAL A 13 -0.72 5.47 -25.22
CA VAL A 13 -1.31 4.73 -24.08
C VAL A 13 -2.73 5.18 -23.74
N LEU A 14 -3.31 6.11 -24.50
CA LEU A 14 -4.64 6.67 -24.20
C LEU A 14 -5.77 5.66 -24.37
N ASP A 15 -5.63 4.74 -25.34
CA ASP A 15 -6.62 3.72 -25.66
C ASP A 15 -6.31 2.34 -25.04
N GLU A 16 -5.24 2.25 -24.24
CA GLU A 16 -4.84 1.02 -23.56
C GLU A 16 -5.76 0.70 -22.39
N LYS A 17 -6.15 -0.57 -22.27
CA LYS A 17 -6.92 -1.08 -21.13
C LYS A 17 -6.02 -1.94 -20.26
N VAL A 18 -5.83 -1.52 -19.02
CA VAL A 18 -5.06 -2.28 -18.03
C VAL A 18 -6.00 -2.94 -17.03
N LEU A 19 -5.72 -4.21 -16.70
CA LEU A 19 -6.36 -4.89 -15.59
C LEU A 19 -5.49 -4.70 -14.35
N SER A 20 -6.07 -4.17 -13.28
CA SER A 20 -5.44 -4.11 -11.97
C SER A 20 -6.17 -5.02 -10.98
N ALA A 21 -5.40 -5.64 -10.10
CA ALA A 21 -5.92 -6.42 -8.98
C ALA A 21 -5.19 -5.99 -7.71
N ILE A 22 -5.91 -5.97 -6.60
CA ILE A 22 -5.34 -5.79 -5.26
C ILE A 22 -5.42 -7.13 -4.55
N ILE A 23 -4.27 -7.65 -4.13
CA ILE A 23 -4.16 -8.88 -3.36
C ILE A 23 -3.82 -8.49 -1.92
N GLU A 24 -4.75 -8.75 -1.00
CA GLU A 24 -4.56 -8.45 0.42
C GLU A 24 -4.35 -9.71 1.23
N VAL A 25 -3.30 -9.72 2.06
CA VAL A 25 -2.98 -10.84 2.94
C VAL A 25 -2.93 -10.38 4.38
N LYS A 26 -3.66 -11.07 5.25
CA LYS A 26 -3.57 -10.87 6.70
C LYS A 26 -2.50 -11.80 7.28
N THR A 27 -1.52 -11.23 7.95
CA THR A 27 -0.41 -11.97 8.55
C THR A 27 -0.02 -11.41 9.91
N LYS A 28 0.98 -12.02 10.56
CA LYS A 28 1.61 -11.51 11.77
C LYS A 28 2.80 -10.61 11.41
N LEU A 29 3.12 -9.65 12.29
CA LEU A 29 4.15 -8.64 12.02
C LEU A 29 5.53 -9.28 11.77
N GLU A 30 5.86 -10.31 12.54
CA GLU A 30 7.15 -11.02 12.46
C GLU A 30 7.39 -11.73 11.14
N ARG A 31 6.33 -11.97 10.36
CA ARG A 31 6.43 -12.59 9.03
C ARG A 31 6.65 -11.58 7.91
N ILE A 32 6.49 -10.27 8.16
CA ILE A 32 6.66 -9.24 7.11
C ILE A 32 7.97 -9.42 6.31
N PRO A 33 9.14 -9.70 6.93
CA PRO A 33 10.36 -9.94 6.17
C PRO A 33 10.28 -11.13 5.21
N GLU A 34 9.61 -12.23 5.60
CA GLU A 34 9.39 -13.41 4.76
C GLU A 34 8.55 -13.06 3.52
N TYR A 35 7.48 -12.29 3.69
CA TYR A 35 6.62 -11.85 2.58
C TYR A 35 7.35 -10.90 1.64
N LEU A 36 8.10 -9.93 2.19
CA LEU A 36 8.87 -8.99 1.38
C LEU A 36 9.97 -9.70 0.59
N GLN A 37 10.68 -10.65 1.19
CA GLN A 37 11.67 -11.46 0.48
C GLN A 37 11.02 -12.27 -0.65
N THR A 38 9.89 -12.92 -0.39
CA THR A 38 9.15 -13.69 -1.41
C THR A 38 8.74 -12.81 -2.59
N LEU A 39 8.29 -11.58 -2.30
CA LEU A 39 7.93 -10.60 -3.34
C LEU A 39 9.15 -10.10 -4.12
N GLU A 40 10.28 -9.88 -3.45
CA GLU A 40 11.54 -9.50 -4.07
C GLU A 40 12.05 -10.57 -5.04
N ASP A 41 11.93 -11.84 -4.66
CA ASP A 41 12.39 -12.97 -5.47
C ASP A 41 11.50 -13.13 -6.72
N ILE A 42 10.17 -13.15 -6.55
CA ILE A 42 9.22 -13.39 -7.64
C ILE A 42 9.12 -12.23 -8.63
N GLN A 43 9.50 -11.00 -8.24
CA GLN A 43 9.38 -9.84 -9.14
C GLN A 43 10.13 -10.03 -10.46
N THR A 44 11.18 -10.85 -10.46
CA THR A 44 12.01 -11.15 -11.63
C THR A 44 11.37 -12.15 -12.60
N GLU A 45 10.32 -12.83 -12.17
CA GLU A 45 9.62 -13.89 -12.91
C GLU A 45 8.27 -13.42 -13.48
N LEU A 46 7.82 -12.21 -13.15
CA LEU A 46 6.51 -11.69 -13.51
C LEU A 46 6.56 -10.75 -14.72
N ASP A 47 5.66 -10.97 -15.68
CA ASP A 47 5.43 -10.06 -16.82
C ASP A 47 4.54 -8.84 -16.44
N THR A 48 4.58 -8.40 -15.17
CA THR A 48 3.78 -7.29 -14.66
C THR A 48 4.52 -6.52 -13.59
N VAL A 49 3.94 -5.40 -13.16
CA VAL A 49 4.44 -4.59 -12.04
C VAL A 49 3.47 -4.67 -10.88
N PHE A 50 4.00 -4.56 -9.66
CA PHE A 50 3.18 -4.42 -8.47
C PHE A 50 3.74 -3.36 -7.54
N SER A 51 2.85 -2.84 -6.69
CA SER A 51 3.22 -1.97 -5.57
C SER A 51 2.83 -2.68 -4.28
N VAL A 52 3.73 -2.64 -3.30
CA VAL A 52 3.54 -3.32 -2.01
C VAL A 52 3.16 -2.30 -0.95
N GLY A 53 2.02 -2.53 -0.29
CA GLY A 53 1.61 -1.81 0.90
C GLY A 53 1.68 -2.70 2.13
N VAL A 54 2.28 -2.20 3.21
CA VAL A 54 2.21 -2.84 4.53
C VAL A 54 1.35 -1.97 5.42
N ALA A 55 0.36 -2.56 6.08
CA ALA A 55 -0.57 -1.84 6.92
C ALA A 55 -0.73 -2.54 8.27
N SER A 56 -0.78 -1.74 9.33
CA SER A 56 -1.15 -2.18 10.68
C SER A 56 -1.93 -1.08 11.37
N LYS A 57 -2.71 -1.44 12.40
CA LYS A 57 -3.29 -0.44 13.30
C LYS A 57 -2.16 0.27 14.07
N CYS A 58 -2.17 1.60 14.11
CA CYS A 58 -1.26 2.35 14.97
C CYS A 58 -1.53 2.02 16.44
N LEU A 59 -0.49 2.00 17.26
CA LEU A 59 -0.64 1.85 18.70
C LEU A 59 -1.14 3.15 19.34
N SER A 60 -1.50 3.10 20.62
CA SER A 60 -2.01 4.25 21.37
C SER A 60 -1.00 5.40 21.50
N ASP A 61 0.29 5.10 21.38
CA ASP A 61 1.37 6.10 21.36
C ASP A 61 1.61 6.70 19.97
N GLY A 62 0.81 6.31 18.96
CA GLY A 62 0.94 6.76 17.59
C GLY A 62 2.00 6.02 16.76
N SER A 63 2.73 5.08 17.35
CA SER A 63 3.72 4.29 16.63
C SER A 63 3.08 3.37 15.59
N VAL A 64 3.86 3.04 14.56
CA VAL A 64 3.46 2.17 13.45
C VAL A 64 4.14 0.81 13.61
N PRO A 65 3.43 -0.23 14.09
CA PRO A 65 4.06 -1.52 14.47
C PRO A 65 4.88 -2.21 13.39
N HIS A 66 4.46 -2.09 12.13
CA HIS A 66 5.14 -2.76 11.02
C HIS A 66 6.45 -2.08 10.60
N GLN A 67 6.71 -0.84 11.00
CA GLN A 67 7.88 -0.07 10.55
C GLN A 67 9.19 -0.82 10.83
N GLN A 68 9.41 -1.27 12.06
CA GLN A 68 10.63 -2.01 12.43
C GLN A 68 10.84 -3.29 11.62
N TRP A 69 9.77 -3.92 11.13
CA TRP A 69 9.85 -5.17 10.38
C TRP A 69 10.17 -4.93 8.91
N VAL A 70 9.63 -3.84 8.34
CA VAL A 70 10.00 -3.37 7.00
C VAL A 70 11.47 -2.94 6.98
N GLU A 71 11.92 -2.21 8.01
CA GLU A 71 13.33 -1.81 8.16
C GLU A 71 14.27 -3.01 8.32
N LYS A 72 13.89 -4.01 9.14
CA LYS A 72 14.65 -5.28 9.26
C LYS A 72 14.77 -6.04 7.94
N ALA A 73 13.79 -5.90 7.05
CA ALA A 73 13.82 -6.49 5.71
C ALA A 73 14.66 -5.66 4.71
N GLY A 74 15.24 -4.54 5.14
CA GLY A 74 16.10 -3.68 4.30
C GLY A 74 15.35 -2.59 3.52
N TYR A 75 14.06 -2.42 3.74
CA TYR A 75 13.23 -1.43 3.04
C TYR A 75 12.98 -0.18 3.90
N LYS A 76 12.63 0.92 3.23
CA LYS A 76 12.19 2.16 3.88
C LYS A 76 10.72 2.38 3.58
N LEU A 77 9.98 2.90 4.56
CA LEU A 77 8.61 3.33 4.34
C LEU A 77 8.58 4.56 3.41
N SER A 78 7.57 4.62 2.55
CA SER A 78 7.28 5.81 1.75
C SER A 78 6.84 6.97 2.66
N LEU A 79 7.27 8.18 2.32
CA LEU A 79 6.79 9.40 3.00
C LEU A 79 5.28 9.62 2.78
N ASN A 80 4.73 9.11 1.68
CA ASN A 80 3.34 9.33 1.25
C ASN A 80 2.40 8.20 1.71
N GLY A 81 2.44 7.86 2.99
CA GLY A 81 1.55 6.85 3.58
C GLY A 81 0.09 7.31 3.68
N LYS A 82 -0.82 6.36 3.88
CA LYS A 82 -2.24 6.61 4.15
C LYS A 82 -2.61 6.14 5.56
N THR A 83 -3.22 7.02 6.34
CA THR A 83 -3.79 6.67 7.65
C THR A 83 -5.30 6.54 7.54
N ASN A 84 -5.84 5.35 7.80
CA ASN A 84 -7.28 5.15 7.88
C ASN A 84 -7.76 5.51 9.30
N LEU A 85 -8.63 6.51 9.43
CA LEU A 85 -9.14 7.00 10.72
C LEU A 85 -10.22 6.09 11.35
N GLY A 86 -10.77 5.14 10.59
CA GLY A 86 -11.76 4.20 11.10
C GLY A 86 -13.13 4.82 11.42
N LEU A 87 -13.50 5.91 10.74
CA LEU A 87 -14.78 6.62 10.94
C LEU A 87 -16.02 5.87 10.42
N GLY A 88 -15.87 4.62 9.98
CA GLY A 88 -16.97 3.81 9.45
C GLY A 88 -18.02 3.40 10.50
N ARG A 89 -17.76 3.64 11.79
CA ARG A 89 -18.76 3.52 12.86
C ARG A 89 -18.92 4.89 13.52
N PRO A 90 -20.01 5.61 13.22
CA PRO A 90 -20.20 6.94 13.77
C PRO A 90 -20.37 6.85 15.30
N LEU A 91 -19.64 7.69 16.03
CA LEU A 91 -19.75 7.81 17.48
C LEU A 91 -21.08 8.49 17.90
N PHE A 92 -21.69 9.20 16.96
CA PHE A 92 -22.97 9.87 17.10
C PHE A 92 -24.02 9.12 16.26
N LYS A 93 -25.19 8.87 16.84
CA LYS A 93 -26.34 8.30 16.14
C LYS A 93 -27.35 9.42 15.99
N GLU A 94 -27.65 9.83 14.77
CA GLU A 94 -28.64 10.87 14.51
C GLU A 94 -30.01 10.40 15.03
N GLU A 95 -30.65 11.21 15.88
CA GLU A 95 -32.03 10.97 16.29
C GLU A 95 -32.92 11.17 15.06
N THR A 96 -33.54 10.08 14.61
CA THR A 96 -34.50 10.13 13.51
C THR A 96 -35.78 10.77 14.05
N ALA A 97 -36.21 11.88 13.45
CA ALA A 97 -37.43 12.60 13.81
C ALA A 97 -38.71 11.78 13.56
#